data_AF-A0A0B1T4H7-F1
#
_entry.id   AF-A0A0B1T4H7-F1
#
_cell.length_a   1.000
_cell.length_b   1.000
_cell.length_c   1.000
_cell.angle_alpha   90.00
_cell.angle_beta   90.00
_cell.angle_gamma   90.00
#
_symmetry.space_group_name_H-M   'P 1'
#
loop_
_entity.id
_entity.type
_entity.pdbx_description
1 polymer ?
#
loop_
_entity_poly.entity_id
_entity_poly.type
_entity_poly.pdbx_seq_one_letter_code
_entity_poly.pdbx_strand_id
1 'polypeptide(L)' 'MSDDDAPLEEGVDQLEQWRARCAKKFPELKAQLDECNDRVNSRKQTEETCVQELWDFVEQVDKCAVRKAFLTLK' A
#
# COMPACT_ATOMS: atom_id res chain seq x y z
N MET A 1 -18.46 -7.20 7.16
CA MET A 1 -17.93 -6.13 8.02
C MET A 1 -16.67 -5.65 7.33
N SER A 2 -16.61 -4.38 6.92
CA SER A 2 -15.46 -3.88 6.17
C SER A 2 -14.32 -3.59 7.15
N ASP A 3 -13.06 -3.85 6.78
CA ASP A 3 -11.88 -3.48 7.60
C ASP A 3 -11.85 -1.97 7.95
N ASP A 4 -12.63 -1.15 7.23
CA ASP A 4 -12.83 0.28 7.50
C ASP A 4 -13.59 0.56 8.81
N ASP A 5 -14.42 -0.36 9.30
CA ASP A 5 -15.28 -0.16 10.48
C ASP A 5 -14.57 -0.48 11.82
N ALA A 6 -13.39 -1.11 11.76
CA ALA A 6 -12.64 -1.46 12.96
C ALA A 6 -12.03 -0.19 13.60
N PRO A 7 -12.08 -0.03 14.94
CA PRO A 7 -11.39 1.08 15.61
C PRO A 7 -9.89 1.13 15.27
N LEU A 8 -9.33 2.33 15.21
CA LEU A 8 -7.89 2.51 15.11
C LEU A 8 -7.26 2.31 16.49
N GLU A 9 -6.06 1.75 16.51
CA GLU A 9 -5.26 1.63 17.72
C GLU A 9 -4.76 3.01 18.15
N GLU A 10 -4.95 3.33 19.43
CA GLU A 10 -4.54 4.61 20.01
C GLU A 10 -3.03 4.64 20.25
N GLY A 11 -2.38 5.75 19.91
CA GLY A 11 -0.93 5.89 20.01
C GLY A 11 -0.14 5.33 18.82
N VAL A 12 -0.81 4.76 17.82
CA VAL A 12 -0.21 4.28 16.56
C VAL A 12 -0.53 5.26 15.43
N ASP A 13 0.40 5.44 14.48
CA ASP A 13 0.18 6.33 13.32
C ASP A 13 -1.05 5.89 12.53
N GLN A 14 -2.02 6.79 12.44
CA GLN A 14 -3.28 6.55 11.77
C GLN A 14 -3.09 6.42 10.27
N LEU A 15 -2.12 7.13 9.67
CA LEU A 15 -1.85 7.02 8.25
C LEU A 15 -1.34 5.63 7.90
N GLU A 16 -0.43 5.08 8.70
CA GLU A 16 0.07 3.71 8.54
C GLU A 16 -1.06 2.68 8.67
N GLN A 17 -1.90 2.81 9.71
CA GLN A 17 -3.04 1.91 9.91
C GLN A 17 -4.01 1.94 8.70
N TRP A 18 -4.32 3.13 8.17
CA TRP A 18 -5.18 3.26 7.01
C TRP A 18 -4.53 2.74 5.73
N ARG A 19 -3.24 2.99 5.52
CA ARG A 19 -2.49 2.42 4.38
C ARG A 19 -2.49 0.90 4.42
N ALA A 20 -2.30 0.28 5.58
CA ALA A 20 -2.35 -1.17 5.74
C ALA A 20 -3.74 -1.75 5.40
N ARG A 21 -4.82 -1.09 5.80
CA ARG A 21 -6.19 -1.47 5.44
C ARG A 21 -6.47 -1.28 3.94
N CYS A 22 -6.04 -0.16 3.38
CA CYS A 22 -6.24 0.17 1.97
C CYS A 22 -5.40 -0.68 1.02
N ALA A 23 -4.20 -1.12 1.43
CA ALA A 23 -3.35 -2.03 0.66
C ALA A 23 -4.07 -3.33 0.28
N LYS A 24 -4.89 -3.87 1.19
CA LYS A 24 -5.69 -5.09 0.94
C LYS A 24 -6.75 -4.93 -0.16
N LYS A 25 -7.13 -3.70 -0.51
CA LYS A 25 -8.15 -3.42 -1.53
C LYS A 25 -7.62 -3.50 -2.96
N PHE A 26 -6.29 -3.48 -3.13
CA PHE A 26 -5.63 -3.48 -4.44
C PHE A 26 -4.70 -4.69 -4.60
N PRO A 27 -5.21 -5.94 -4.42
CA PRO A 27 -4.38 -7.13 -4.46
C PRO A 27 -3.71 -7.35 -5.82
N GLU A 28 -4.35 -6.93 -6.91
CA GLU A 28 -3.81 -7.07 -8.28
C GLU A 28 -2.57 -6.19 -8.49
N LEU A 29 -2.62 -4.93 -8.05
CA LEU A 29 -1.48 -4.01 -8.14
C LEU A 29 -0.33 -4.46 -7.22
N LYS A 30 -0.67 -4.97 -6.02
CA LYS A 30 0.34 -5.56 -5.14
C LYS A 30 1.00 -6.79 -5.76
N ALA A 31 0.23 -7.66 -6.42
CA ALA A 31 0.74 -8.84 -7.09
C ALA A 31 1.67 -8.48 -8.25
N GLN A 32 1.35 -7.45 -9.05
CA GLN A 32 2.24 -6.96 -10.11
C GLN A 32 3.55 -6.41 -9.57
N LEU A 33 3.49 -5.64 -8.48
CA LEU A 33 4.67 -5.15 -7.79
C LEU A 33 5.54 -6.31 -7.26
N ASP A 34 4.92 -7.32 -6.68
CA ASP A 34 5.63 -8.49 -6.14
C ASP A 34 6.26 -9.34 -7.25
N GLU A 35 5.55 -9.53 -8.37
CA GLU A 35 6.10 -10.22 -9.54
C GLU A 35 7.31 -9.48 -10.11
N CYS A 36 7.25 -8.15 -10.20
CA CYS A 36 8.41 -7.35 -10.60
C CYS A 36 9.57 -7.52 -9.61
N ASN A 37 9.30 -7.43 -8.30
CA ASN A 37 10.33 -7.58 -7.28
C ASN A 37 11.00 -8.96 -7.36
N ASP A 38 10.23 -10.04 -7.54
CA ASP A 38 10.77 -11.39 -7.72
C ASP A 38 11.64 -11.48 -8.96
N ARG A 39 11.22 -10.88 -10.08
CA ARG A 39 12.00 -10.82 -11.32
C ARG A 39 13.31 -10.06 -11.14
N VAL A 40 13.29 -8.90 -10.50
CA VAL A 40 14.50 -8.09 -10.25
C VAL A 40 15.45 -8.81 -9.30
N ASN A 41 14.92 -9.36 -8.20
CA ASN A 41 15.71 -10.09 -7.20
C ASN A 41 16.29 -11.41 -7.73
N SER A 42 15.64 -12.03 -8.72
CA SER A 42 16.17 -13.25 -9.37
C SER A 42 17.41 -13.00 -10.22
N ARG A 43 17.67 -11.75 -10.64
CA ARG A 43 18.76 -11.40 -11.55
C ARG A 43 19.96 -10.89 -10.77
N LYS A 44 21.15 -11.43 -11.07
CA LYS A 44 22.41 -10.98 -10.46
C LYS A 44 22.82 -9.57 -10.88
N GLN A 45 22.47 -9.17 -12.10
CA GLN A 45 22.68 -7.83 -12.66
C GLN A 45 21.52 -7.52 -13.61
N THR A 46 20.80 -6.43 -13.35
CA THR A 46 19.70 -5.97 -14.20
C THR A 46 19.56 -4.45 -14.09
N GLU A 47 19.14 -3.81 -15.17
CA GLU A 47 18.75 -2.39 -15.20
C GLU A 47 17.25 -2.20 -14.96
N GLU A 48 16.51 -3.30 -14.78
CA GLU A 48 15.08 -3.29 -14.50
C GLU A 48 14.80 -2.72 -13.11
N THR A 49 13.77 -1.87 -12.99
CA THR A 49 13.31 -1.30 -11.73
C THR A 49 11.79 -1.44 -11.62
N CYS A 50 11.29 -1.65 -10.39
CA CYS A 50 9.85 -1.78 -10.12
C CYS A 50 9.19 -0.45 -9.72
N VAL A 51 9.75 0.68 -10.15
CA VAL A 51 9.29 2.00 -9.73
C VAL A 51 7.90 2.31 -10.30
N GLN A 52 7.60 1.84 -11.51
CA GLN A 52 6.28 2.03 -12.11
C GLN A 52 5.20 1.30 -11.31
N GLU A 53 5.37 0.00 -11.07
CA GLU A 53 4.44 -0.83 -10.31
C GLU A 53 4.30 -0.33 -8.86
N LEU A 54 5.39 0.20 -8.29
CA LEU A 54 5.37 0.85 -6.99
C LEU A 54 4.46 2.09 -6.99
N TRP A 55 4.61 2.99 -7.97
CA TRP A 55 3.77 4.17 -8.07
C TRP A 55 2.31 3.82 -8.31
N ASP A 56 2.03 2.87 -9.19
CA ASP A 56 0.66 2.41 -9.48
C ASP A 56 -0.02 1.89 -8.21
N PHE A 57 0.69 1.11 -7.40
CA PHE A 57 0.17 0.61 -6.13
C PHE A 57 0.01 1.72 -5.07
N VAL A 58 1.05 2.52 -4.83
CA VAL A 58 1.05 3.56 -3.79
C VAL A 58 0.00 4.62 -4.06
N GLU A 59 -0.19 5.04 -5.31
CA GLU A 59 -1.18 6.06 -5.66
C GLU A 59 -2.60 5.63 -5.27
N GLN A 60 -2.96 4.37 -5.52
CA GLN A 60 -4.29 3.84 -5.17
C GLN A 60 -4.46 3.66 -3.66
N VAL A 61 -3.41 3.18 -2.97
CA VAL A 61 -3.41 3.07 -1.51
C VAL A 61 -3.59 4.45 -0.88
N ASP A 62 -2.88 5.47 -1.35
CA ASP A 62 -2.97 6.83 -0.80
C ASP A 62 -4.30 7.51 -1.12
N LYS A 63 -4.84 7.34 -2.33
CA LYS A 63 -6.21 7.78 -2.68
C LYS A 63 -7.25 7.24 -1.70
N CYS A 64 -7.07 6.01 -1.22
CA CYS A 64 -7.94 5.39 -0.23
C CYS A 64 -7.67 5.85 1.22
N ALA A 65 -6.39 5.95 1.61
CA ALA A 65 -5.99 6.10 3.01
C ALA A 65 -5.96 7.56 3.48
N VAL A 66 -5.45 8.48 2.65
CA VAL A 66 -5.09 9.83 3.09
C VAL A 66 -6.28 10.58 3.65
N ARG A 67 -7.41 10.64 2.92
CA ARG A 67 -8.60 11.37 3.39
C ARG A 67 -9.11 10.81 4.73
N LYS A 68 -9.06 9.50 4.92
CA LYS A 68 -9.54 8.84 6.15
C LYS A 68 -8.59 9.11 7.31
N ALA A 69 -7.28 9.03 7.07
CA ALA A 69 -6.27 9.35 8.07
C ALA A 69 -6.41 10.79 8.57
N PHE A 70 -6.54 11.77 7.65
CA PHE A 70 -6.72 13.17 8.05
C PHE A 70 -8.00 13.44 8.85
N LEU A 71 -9.06 12.67 8.63
CA LEU A 71 -10.30 12.79 9.42
C LEU A 71 -10.19 12.17 10.82
N THR A 72 -9.23 11.27 11.04
CA THR A 72 -9.03 10.62 12.33
C THR A 72 -7.97 11.30 13.20
N LEU A 73 -7.17 12.22 12.64
CA LEU A 73 -6.11 12.91 13.37
C LEU A 73 -6.70 13.72 14.53
N LYS A 74 -6.09 13.58 15.71
CA LYS A 74 -6.43 14.34 16.92
C LYS A 74 -5.53 15.55 17.06
#